data_AF-A0AAD4HBD1-F1
#
_entry.id   AF-A0AAD4HBD1-F1
#
_cell.length_a   1.000
_cell.length_b   1.000
_cell.length_c   1.000
_cell.angle_alpha   90.00
_cell.angle_beta   90.00
_cell.angle_gamma   90.00
#
_symmetry.space_group_name_H-M   'P 1'
#
loop_
_entity.id
_entity.type
_entity.pdbx_description
1 polymer ?
#
loop_
_entity_poly.entity_id
_entity_poly.type
_entity_poly.pdbx_seq_one_letter_code
_entity_poly.pdbx_strand_id
1 'polypeptide(L)'
;MVCTNAFSSLLSRALVRATAHSASSSPSVRHLTTSRTSLLSSRTVNALRSNNLSSRPVVGASWTKVNSAFSTTRSTAHMVKARFQSTVAASGSSATSATAAAVAAATPEVVVKPIVGYWMMTISAMTFGIVVVGGMTRLTESGLSIVEWNLIKGMKPPRSQAEWEEEFEKYKQFPEYKILNHGMTLEEFKRIFYYEWSHRMLGRAIGAAFILPGLYFASRGMLSKAIARRSWIIGGLIGFQGALGWYMVKSGLDEQLMSTPGATPRVSQYRLAAHLGSAFLIYTGAFMTGLKVLTDYKISKGAYESLAGVINNPILKRFKGAAHGIVALVFFTAISGAFVAGLDAGLIYNEFPLMGGRLMPPVGELFDDKFLHQGDHPTVGLWRNMFDNQVTVQFNHRVLATSTFTAVSALFLYSRNLPLPPQARLGVNLLMGVACCQVGLGIATLLYMVPVSLGTAHQAGSLTLLTSALYLMHSLKKVPVLKKIPLK
;
A
#
# COMPACT_ATOMS: atom_id res chain seq x y z
N MET A 1 18.55 -9.74 33.53
CA MET A 1 18.30 -8.34 33.94
C MET A 1 18.88 -7.41 32.88
N VAL A 2 18.31 -6.21 32.72
CA VAL A 2 18.98 -4.96 32.25
C VAL A 2 19.86 -5.09 30.99
N CYS A 3 19.33 -4.84 29.79
CA CYS A 3 19.46 -3.55 29.04
C CYS A 3 20.84 -3.37 28.35
N THR A 4 20.96 -3.46 27.03
CA THR A 4 20.65 -2.42 26.01
C THR A 4 21.43 -1.11 26.16
N ASN A 5 22.40 -0.85 25.26
CA ASN A 5 22.60 0.42 24.53
C ASN A 5 23.83 0.34 23.61
N ALA A 6 23.61 0.34 22.28
CA ALA A 6 24.68 0.38 21.27
C ALA A 6 24.17 0.94 19.92
N PHE A 7 23.40 2.05 19.94
CA PHE A 7 22.78 2.60 18.74
C PHE A 7 22.69 4.15 18.75
N SER A 8 23.75 4.82 19.22
CA SER A 8 23.76 6.28 19.43
C SER A 8 25.18 6.87 19.44
N SER A 9 25.82 7.00 18.26
CA SER A 9 27.17 7.61 18.16
C SER A 9 27.49 8.36 16.84
N LEU A 10 26.61 8.36 15.84
CA LEU A 10 26.90 8.87 14.48
C LEU A 10 26.15 10.17 14.09
N LEU A 11 25.58 10.91 15.04
CA LEU A 11 24.67 12.04 14.77
C LEU A 11 25.03 13.35 15.52
N SER A 12 26.31 13.53 15.88
CA SER A 12 26.75 14.69 16.69
C SER A 12 28.14 15.26 16.30
N ARG A 13 28.50 15.23 15.01
CA ARG A 13 29.77 15.81 14.50
C ARG A 13 29.60 16.68 13.24
N ALA A 14 28.49 17.42 13.15
CA ALA A 14 28.18 18.26 11.98
C ALA A 14 27.56 19.62 12.34
N LEU A 15 27.99 20.28 13.44
CA LEU A 15 27.42 21.58 13.83
C LEU A 15 28.33 22.51 14.69
N VAL A 16 29.66 22.51 14.50
CA VAL A 16 30.54 23.63 14.93
C VAL A 16 31.70 23.80 13.95
N ARG A 17 31.60 24.73 12.99
CA ARG A 17 32.74 25.47 12.42
C ARG A 17 32.30 26.66 11.55
N ALA A 18 32.14 27.82 12.17
CA ALA A 18 31.94 29.09 11.47
C ALA A 18 32.41 30.26 12.34
N THR A 19 33.64 30.74 12.13
CA THR A 19 34.12 32.10 12.49
C THR A 19 35.58 32.34 12.05
N ALA A 20 35.91 33.62 11.89
CA ALA A 20 37.25 34.25 11.89
C ALA A 20 38.14 34.24 10.62
N HIS A 21 38.45 35.49 10.19
CA HIS A 21 39.63 35.97 9.43
C HIS A 21 39.72 35.69 7.90
N SER A 22 40.18 36.62 7.05
CA SER A 22 40.37 38.09 7.21
C SER A 22 40.58 38.86 5.89
N ALA A 23 39.93 40.02 5.77
CA ALA A 23 40.25 41.26 5.04
C ALA A 23 41.24 41.32 3.83
N SER A 24 40.72 41.74 2.66
CA SER A 24 41.30 42.71 1.68
C SER A 24 40.41 42.74 0.41
N SER A 25 40.23 43.81 -0.38
CA SER A 25 40.42 45.27 -0.22
C SER A 25 39.68 45.98 -1.38
N SER A 26 38.96 47.08 -1.15
CA SER A 26 38.22 47.82 -2.20
C SER A 26 39.12 48.78 -3.00
N PRO A 27 38.65 49.28 -4.16
CA PRO A 27 38.33 50.72 -4.17
C PRO A 27 36.97 51.09 -4.79
N SER A 28 36.44 52.22 -4.29
CA SER A 28 35.16 52.87 -4.61
C SER A 28 35.04 53.44 -6.03
N VAL A 29 33.81 53.37 -6.58
CA VAL A 29 33.21 54.45 -7.40
C VAL A 29 31.84 54.79 -6.80
N ARG A 30 31.33 56.01 -7.00
CA ARG A 30 30.16 56.56 -6.27
C ARG A 30 28.92 56.86 -7.14
N HIS A 31 27.80 57.05 -6.44
CA HIS A 31 26.61 57.85 -6.80
C HIS A 31 25.81 57.49 -8.07
N LEU A 32 24.53 57.19 -7.85
CA LEU A 32 23.48 58.15 -8.21
C LEU A 32 22.27 57.99 -7.29
N THR A 33 21.63 59.11 -6.94
CA THR A 33 20.53 59.19 -5.96
C THR A 33 19.33 59.90 -6.57
N THR A 34 18.15 59.27 -6.51
CA THR A 34 16.87 59.95 -6.72
C THR A 34 15.81 59.40 -5.78
N SER A 35 15.38 60.22 -4.82
CA SER A 35 14.21 59.97 -3.98
C SER A 35 13.03 60.81 -4.45
N ARG A 36 11.82 60.25 -4.47
CA ARG A 36 10.58 61.03 -4.41
C ARG A 36 9.52 60.37 -3.52
N THR A 37 9.29 61.03 -2.40
CA THR A 37 8.00 61.18 -1.68
C THR A 37 6.87 61.58 -2.66
N SER A 38 5.57 61.44 -2.41
CA SER A 38 4.70 60.89 -1.33
C SER A 38 3.23 61.04 -1.82
N LEU A 39 2.17 60.36 -1.35
CA LEU A 39 1.45 60.54 -0.07
C LEU A 39 0.26 59.55 0.03
N LEU A 40 -0.21 59.34 1.26
CA LEU A 40 -1.61 59.15 1.72
C LEU A 40 -2.75 58.89 0.71
N SER A 41 -3.60 57.90 1.00
CA SER A 41 -4.89 58.17 1.67
C SER A 41 -5.60 56.90 2.16
N SER A 42 -6.16 56.96 3.37
CA SER A 42 -7.04 55.94 3.96
C SER A 42 -8.51 56.38 3.91
N ARG A 43 -9.46 55.47 3.65
CA ARG A 43 -10.86 55.67 4.05
C ARG A 43 -11.66 54.38 4.22
N THR A 44 -12.14 54.16 5.44
CA THR A 44 -13.28 53.30 5.78
C THR A 44 -14.57 54.14 5.87
N VAL A 45 -15.74 53.53 5.68
CA VAL A 45 -16.96 53.65 6.54
C VAL A 45 -18.17 52.95 5.89
N ASN A 46 -19.10 52.46 6.72
CA ASN A 46 -20.33 51.75 6.34
C ASN A 46 -21.44 52.71 5.85
N ALA A 47 -22.52 52.18 5.22
CA ALA A 47 -23.83 52.00 5.89
C ALA A 47 -25.07 51.97 4.94
N LEU A 48 -25.95 50.97 5.16
CA LEU A 48 -27.42 51.01 4.93
C LEU A 48 -27.89 51.17 3.45
N ARG A 49 -29.17 50.98 3.05
CA ARG A 49 -30.42 50.59 3.76
C ARG A 49 -31.32 49.71 2.86
N SER A 50 -32.36 49.10 3.41
CA SER A 50 -33.42 48.35 2.71
C SER A 50 -34.48 49.25 2.05
N ASN A 51 -35.24 48.72 1.07
CA ASN A 51 -36.70 48.51 1.20
C ASN A 51 -37.35 47.77 0.00
N ASN A 52 -38.62 47.36 0.20
CA ASN A 52 -39.53 46.66 -0.73
C ASN A 52 -40.07 47.64 -1.82
N LEU A 53 -40.99 47.34 -2.77
CA LEU A 53 -42.20 46.47 -2.72
C LEU A 53 -42.86 46.33 -4.14
N SER A 54 -43.70 45.30 -4.35
CA SER A 54 -44.76 45.17 -5.41
C SER A 54 -44.35 45.10 -6.92
N SER A 55 -45.10 44.45 -7.84
CA SER A 55 -46.19 43.42 -7.73
C SER A 55 -46.67 42.84 -9.09
N ARG A 56 -46.76 41.49 -9.20
CA ARG A 56 -47.79 40.65 -9.90
C ARG A 56 -48.19 40.93 -11.39
N PRO A 57 -49.01 40.07 -12.04
CA PRO A 57 -49.16 38.59 -12.01
C PRO A 57 -48.67 38.02 -13.39
N VAL A 58 -49.08 36.90 -14.03
CA VAL A 58 -49.92 35.69 -13.80
C VAL A 58 -49.09 34.50 -14.41
N VAL A 59 -49.24 33.20 -14.10
CA VAL A 59 -50.19 32.14 -14.57
C VAL A 59 -49.73 30.83 -13.87
N GLY A 60 -50.55 29.84 -13.49
CA GLY A 60 -52.01 29.73 -13.54
C GLY A 60 -52.62 28.30 -13.53
N ALA A 61 -51.82 27.21 -13.55
CA ALA A 61 -52.33 25.83 -13.58
C ALA A 61 -52.39 25.15 -12.19
N SER A 62 -53.45 24.38 -11.93
CA SER A 62 -53.75 23.78 -10.62
C SER A 62 -54.45 22.42 -10.76
N TRP A 63 -54.18 21.49 -9.84
CA TRP A 63 -55.08 20.38 -9.51
C TRP A 63 -55.08 20.15 -8.00
N THR A 64 -56.26 20.11 -7.39
CA THR A 64 -56.45 20.03 -5.94
C THR A 64 -57.01 18.68 -5.47
N LYS A 65 -56.63 18.32 -4.24
CA LYS A 65 -57.14 17.25 -3.38
C LYS A 65 -58.58 16.79 -3.64
N VAL A 66 -58.80 15.48 -3.47
CA VAL A 66 -59.95 14.97 -2.69
C VAL A 66 -59.40 14.10 -1.56
N ASN A 67 -59.96 14.26 -0.36
CA ASN A 67 -59.71 13.40 0.80
C ASN A 67 -61.01 12.67 1.16
N SER A 68 -60.88 11.42 1.60
CA SER A 68 -61.64 10.76 2.70
C SER A 68 -62.21 9.37 2.36
N ALA A 69 -61.79 8.39 3.18
CA ALA A 69 -62.55 7.25 3.68
C ALA A 69 -61.69 6.63 4.81
N PHE A 70 -62.30 6.15 5.90
CA PHE A 70 -61.57 5.62 7.07
C PHE A 70 -62.32 4.40 7.63
N SER A 71 -61.59 3.41 8.15
CA SER A 71 -62.08 2.05 8.50
C SER A 71 -62.59 1.24 7.27
N THR A 72 -62.58 -0.10 7.23
CA THR A 72 -62.38 -1.15 8.26
C THR A 72 -61.63 -2.32 7.59
N THR A 73 -60.60 -2.95 8.16
CA THR A 73 -60.74 -4.05 9.14
C THR A 73 -59.37 -4.48 9.70
N ARG A 74 -59.34 -4.88 10.98
CA ARG A 74 -58.24 -5.68 11.56
C ARG A 74 -58.61 -7.17 11.51
N SER A 75 -58.06 -7.96 10.60
CA SER A 75 -57.93 -9.42 10.81
C SER A 75 -56.93 -10.06 9.84
N THR A 76 -55.80 -10.55 10.36
CA THR A 76 -54.85 -11.50 9.72
C THR A 76 -53.65 -11.76 10.63
N ALA A 77 -53.17 -10.74 11.35
CA ALA A 77 -51.91 -10.76 12.11
C ALA A 77 -51.83 -11.75 13.30
N HIS A 78 -52.93 -12.41 13.69
CA HIS A 78 -52.96 -13.33 14.84
C HIS A 78 -52.76 -14.82 14.51
N MET A 79 -52.89 -15.25 13.26
CA MET A 79 -52.94 -16.69 12.94
C MET A 79 -51.56 -17.37 12.85
N VAL A 80 -50.48 -16.62 12.58
CA VAL A 80 -49.12 -17.17 12.39
C VAL A 80 -48.38 -17.40 13.72
N LYS A 81 -48.74 -16.69 14.79
CA LYS A 81 -47.98 -16.70 16.06
C LYS A 81 -48.29 -17.89 16.98
N ALA A 82 -49.40 -18.59 16.76
CA ALA A 82 -49.87 -19.66 17.65
C ALA A 82 -49.22 -21.04 17.42
N ARG A 83 -48.61 -21.29 16.25
CA ARG A 83 -48.08 -22.63 15.88
C ARG A 83 -46.58 -22.84 16.20
N PHE A 84 -45.97 -21.95 16.99
CA PHE A 84 -44.54 -21.98 17.33
C PHE A 84 -44.26 -22.06 18.85
N GLN A 85 -45.26 -22.42 19.67
CA GLN A 85 -45.11 -22.52 21.14
C GLN A 85 -45.43 -23.89 21.74
N SER A 86 -45.86 -24.89 20.95
CA SER A 86 -46.18 -26.24 21.44
C SER A 86 -45.05 -27.28 21.32
N THR A 87 -43.88 -26.91 20.77
CA THR A 87 -42.78 -27.86 20.48
C THR A 87 -41.53 -27.64 21.34
N VAL A 88 -41.61 -26.83 22.40
CA VAL A 88 -40.46 -26.47 23.26
C VAL A 88 -40.46 -27.22 24.61
N ALA A 89 -41.58 -27.83 24.99
CA ALA A 89 -41.78 -28.44 26.31
C ALA A 89 -41.07 -29.81 26.53
N ALA A 90 -40.37 -30.35 25.54
CA ALA A 90 -39.84 -31.73 25.57
C ALA A 90 -38.38 -31.87 25.09
N SER A 91 -37.52 -30.86 25.29
CA SER A 91 -36.13 -30.89 24.79
C SER A 91 -35.07 -30.25 25.71
N GLY A 92 -35.43 -29.89 26.96
CA GLY A 92 -34.57 -29.10 27.85
C GLY A 92 -33.26 -29.77 28.30
N SER A 93 -33.20 -31.11 28.31
CA SER A 93 -32.11 -31.85 28.97
C SER A 93 -31.00 -32.36 28.02
N SER A 94 -31.23 -32.38 26.71
CA SER A 94 -30.26 -32.88 25.71
C SER A 94 -29.47 -31.77 25.01
N ALA A 95 -30.06 -30.57 24.88
CA ALA A 95 -29.39 -29.43 24.24
C ALA A 95 -28.16 -28.93 25.03
N THR A 96 -28.21 -29.00 26.37
CA THR A 96 -27.13 -28.57 27.26
C THR A 96 -25.92 -29.51 27.20
N SER A 97 -26.14 -30.82 27.21
CA SER A 97 -25.06 -31.82 27.06
C SER A 97 -24.46 -31.81 25.66
N ALA A 98 -25.27 -31.69 24.60
CA ALA A 98 -24.79 -31.53 23.23
C ALA A 98 -23.94 -30.25 23.05
N THR A 99 -24.36 -29.13 23.66
CA THR A 99 -23.58 -27.88 23.61
C THR A 99 -22.28 -27.98 24.41
N ALA A 100 -22.28 -28.64 25.57
CA ALA A 100 -21.06 -28.90 26.35
C ALA A 100 -20.08 -29.81 25.58
N ALA A 101 -20.59 -30.88 24.96
CA ALA A 101 -19.80 -31.78 24.12
C ALA A 101 -19.23 -31.06 22.89
N ALA A 102 -20.01 -30.19 22.22
CA ALA A 102 -19.53 -29.39 21.09
C ALA A 102 -18.43 -28.38 21.48
N VAL A 103 -18.45 -27.86 22.71
CA VAL A 103 -17.37 -27.01 23.24
C VAL A 103 -16.13 -27.83 23.62
N ALA A 104 -16.29 -29.09 24.06
CA ALA A 104 -15.18 -30.00 24.34
C ALA A 104 -14.57 -30.63 23.07
N ALA A 105 -15.36 -30.81 22.00
CA ALA A 105 -14.94 -31.40 20.73
C ALA A 105 -14.08 -30.47 19.86
N ALA A 106 -13.81 -29.25 20.32
CA ALA A 106 -12.78 -28.38 19.74
C ALA A 106 -11.39 -28.96 20.03
N THR A 107 -10.96 -29.94 19.22
CA THR A 107 -9.61 -30.52 19.24
C THR A 107 -8.56 -29.41 19.39
N PRO A 108 -7.65 -29.47 20.38
CA PRO A 108 -6.80 -28.34 20.71
C PRO A 108 -5.99 -27.91 19.49
N GLU A 109 -6.13 -26.63 19.08
CA GLU A 109 -5.38 -26.11 17.93
C GLU A 109 -3.89 -26.24 18.25
N VAL A 110 -3.22 -27.19 17.57
CA VAL A 110 -1.83 -27.57 17.86
C VAL A 110 -0.96 -26.32 17.88
N VAL A 111 -0.49 -25.97 19.07
CA VAL A 111 0.18 -24.70 19.33
C VAL A 111 1.53 -24.71 18.64
N VAL A 112 1.57 -24.10 17.45
CA VAL A 112 2.76 -24.04 16.60
C VAL A 112 3.87 -23.27 17.33
N LYS A 113 5.07 -23.84 17.33
CA LYS A 113 6.24 -23.29 18.04
C LYS A 113 6.66 -21.93 17.44
N PRO A 114 7.15 -20.95 18.24
CA PRO A 114 7.47 -19.60 17.78
C PRO A 114 8.43 -19.53 16.59
N ILE A 115 9.32 -20.52 16.43
CA ILE A 115 10.28 -20.61 15.31
C ILE A 115 9.61 -20.59 13.93
N VAL A 116 8.43 -21.19 13.77
CA VAL A 116 7.65 -21.13 12.52
C VAL A 116 7.10 -19.71 12.29
N GLY A 117 6.77 -19.01 13.38
CA GLY A 117 6.40 -17.60 13.35
C GLY A 117 7.58 -16.70 12.94
N TYR A 118 8.76 -16.90 13.52
CA TYR A 118 9.98 -16.17 13.16
C TYR A 118 10.43 -16.43 11.72
N TRP A 119 10.29 -17.66 11.21
CA TRP A 119 10.49 -17.96 9.79
C TRP A 119 9.57 -17.11 8.91
N MET A 120 8.26 -17.09 9.18
CA MET A 120 7.31 -16.26 8.44
C MET A 120 7.60 -14.75 8.55
N MET A 121 8.07 -14.27 9.71
CA MET A 121 8.54 -12.89 9.87
C MET A 121 9.82 -12.60 9.06
N THR A 122 10.72 -13.59 8.93
CA THR A 122 11.94 -13.48 8.11
C THR A 122 11.59 -13.37 6.63
N ILE A 123 10.66 -14.20 6.13
CA ILE A 123 10.14 -14.12 4.77
C ILE A 123 9.47 -12.77 4.50
N SER A 124 8.68 -12.27 5.45
CA SER A 124 8.11 -10.92 5.38
C SER A 124 9.21 -9.84 5.29
N ALA A 125 10.24 -9.89 6.13
CA ALA A 125 11.35 -8.93 6.10
C ALA A 125 12.17 -9.00 4.79
N MET A 126 12.45 -10.19 4.26
CA MET A 126 13.13 -10.33 2.96
C MET A 126 12.25 -9.85 1.80
N THR A 127 10.93 -10.09 1.86
CA THR A 127 9.97 -9.57 0.88
C THR A 127 9.87 -8.04 0.94
N PHE A 128 10.03 -7.43 2.11
CA PHE A 128 10.20 -5.97 2.21
C PHE A 128 11.47 -5.52 1.50
N GLY A 129 12.60 -6.18 1.77
CA GLY A 129 13.89 -5.88 1.13
C GLY A 129 13.82 -5.96 -0.41
N ILE A 130 13.23 -7.01 -0.97
CA ILE A 130 13.13 -7.15 -2.44
C ILE A 130 12.19 -6.13 -3.09
N VAL A 131 11.14 -5.69 -2.38
CA VAL A 131 10.29 -4.58 -2.82
C VAL A 131 11.09 -3.27 -2.91
N VAL A 132 12.01 -3.01 -1.96
CA VAL A 132 12.88 -1.83 -2.02
C VAL A 132 13.88 -1.93 -3.18
N VAL A 133 14.56 -3.08 -3.32
CA VAL A 133 15.53 -3.31 -4.41
C VAL A 133 14.86 -3.30 -5.79
N GLY A 134 13.65 -3.85 -5.92
CA GLY A 134 12.86 -3.80 -7.15
C GLY A 134 12.39 -2.39 -7.50
N GLY A 135 12.08 -1.56 -6.49
CA GLY A 135 11.80 -0.14 -6.66
C GLY A 135 12.99 0.61 -7.26
N MET A 136 14.20 0.40 -6.72
CA MET A 136 15.43 0.94 -7.32
C MET A 136 15.62 0.43 -8.74
N THR A 137 15.50 -0.89 -8.98
CA THR A 137 15.70 -1.53 -10.29
C THR A 137 14.76 -0.96 -11.37
N ARG A 138 13.50 -0.60 -11.01
CA ARG A 138 12.59 0.10 -11.93
C ARG A 138 12.97 1.57 -12.14
N LEU A 139 13.26 2.30 -11.07
CA LEU A 139 13.57 3.74 -11.10
C LEU A 139 14.95 4.07 -11.69
N THR A 140 15.82 3.07 -11.84
CA THR A 140 17.11 3.14 -12.55
C THR A 140 17.07 2.41 -13.90
N GLU A 141 15.86 2.15 -14.41
CA GLU A 141 15.58 1.53 -15.72
C GLU A 141 16.44 0.29 -16.02
N SER A 142 16.71 -0.50 -14.97
CA SER A 142 17.66 -1.61 -15.01
C SER A 142 17.01 -2.98 -15.26
N GLY A 143 15.69 -3.01 -15.46
CA GLY A 143 14.89 -4.23 -15.42
C GLY A 143 15.09 -5.21 -16.58
N LEU A 144 15.85 -4.83 -17.61
CA LEU A 144 16.13 -5.64 -18.81
C LEU A 144 17.64 -5.78 -19.09
N SER A 145 18.51 -5.36 -18.17
CA SER A 145 19.97 -5.36 -18.31
C SER A 145 20.58 -6.76 -18.42
N ILE A 146 19.95 -7.79 -17.85
CA ILE A 146 20.44 -9.18 -17.82
C ILE A 146 19.57 -10.06 -18.71
N VAL A 147 19.92 -10.12 -19.99
CA VAL A 147 19.09 -10.71 -21.04
C VAL A 147 18.91 -12.23 -20.91
N GLU A 148 19.87 -12.93 -20.32
CA GLU A 148 19.79 -14.38 -20.08
C GLU A 148 19.01 -14.73 -18.81
N TRP A 149 18.10 -15.72 -18.88
CA TRP A 149 17.41 -16.28 -17.71
C TRP A 149 18.03 -17.63 -17.28
N ASN A 150 19.18 -17.56 -16.59
CA ASN A 150 19.86 -18.74 -16.06
C ASN A 150 19.51 -18.98 -14.57
N LEU A 151 18.91 -20.13 -14.24
CA LEU A 151 18.62 -20.51 -12.84
C LEU A 151 19.87 -20.50 -11.95
N ILE A 152 20.94 -21.18 -12.39
CA ILE A 152 22.17 -21.39 -11.60
C ILE A 152 23.38 -20.62 -12.17
N LYS A 153 23.64 -20.67 -13.49
CA LYS A 153 24.84 -20.06 -14.09
C LYS A 153 24.95 -18.56 -13.77
N GLY A 154 23.88 -17.81 -13.98
CA GLY A 154 23.77 -16.36 -13.71
C GLY A 154 23.71 -15.98 -12.22
N MET A 155 24.13 -16.85 -11.29
CA MET A 155 24.29 -16.48 -9.88
C MET A 155 25.59 -15.72 -9.60
N LYS A 156 26.63 -15.89 -10.44
CA LYS A 156 27.87 -15.12 -10.36
C LYS A 156 27.76 -13.93 -11.33
N PRO A 157 28.03 -12.68 -10.88
CA PRO A 157 28.21 -11.57 -11.81
C PRO A 157 29.60 -11.67 -12.47
N PRO A 158 29.83 -11.01 -13.62
CA PRO A 158 31.14 -10.90 -14.26
C PRO A 158 32.24 -10.39 -13.32
N ARG A 159 33.47 -10.88 -13.52
CA ARG A 159 34.64 -10.61 -12.67
C ARG A 159 35.85 -10.13 -13.44
N SER A 160 36.11 -10.66 -14.63
CA SER A 160 37.12 -10.14 -15.54
C SER A 160 36.55 -9.05 -16.45
N GLN A 161 37.43 -8.24 -17.03
CA GLN A 161 37.03 -7.21 -18.00
C GLN A 161 36.40 -7.83 -19.25
N ALA A 162 36.90 -8.97 -19.73
CA ALA A 162 36.36 -9.69 -20.88
C ALA A 162 34.94 -10.24 -20.62
N GLU A 163 34.65 -10.77 -19.42
CA GLU A 163 33.28 -11.17 -19.04
C GLU A 163 32.31 -9.97 -19.01
N TRP A 164 32.79 -8.80 -18.59
CA TRP A 164 31.99 -7.56 -18.60
C TRP A 164 31.73 -7.06 -20.02
N GLU A 165 32.70 -7.17 -20.91
CA GLU A 165 32.56 -6.85 -22.34
C GLU A 165 31.61 -7.83 -23.04
N GLU A 166 31.68 -9.14 -22.76
CA GLU A 166 30.75 -10.14 -23.31
C GLU A 166 29.29 -9.84 -22.96
N GLU A 167 28.97 -9.61 -21.67
CA GLU A 167 27.62 -9.27 -21.24
C GLU A 167 27.14 -7.92 -21.79
N PHE A 168 28.05 -6.96 -22.01
CA PHE A 168 27.71 -5.67 -22.58
C PHE A 168 27.45 -5.75 -24.10
N GLU A 169 28.23 -6.52 -24.85
CA GLU A 169 27.96 -6.78 -26.28
C GLU A 169 26.65 -7.54 -26.49
N LYS A 170 26.25 -8.42 -25.55
CA LYS A 170 24.89 -8.99 -25.52
C LYS A 170 23.84 -7.90 -25.35
N TYR A 171 23.98 -7.04 -24.32
CA TYR A 171 23.02 -5.97 -24.02
C TYR A 171 22.81 -5.00 -25.20
N LYS A 172 23.88 -4.65 -25.93
CA LYS A 172 23.84 -3.80 -27.13
C LYS A 172 22.92 -4.32 -28.25
N GLN A 173 22.60 -5.61 -28.28
CA GLN A 173 21.72 -6.16 -29.30
C GLN A 173 20.23 -5.84 -29.05
N PHE A 174 19.85 -5.44 -27.85
CA PHE A 174 18.44 -5.34 -27.46
C PHE A 174 17.84 -3.93 -27.63
N PRO A 175 16.50 -3.82 -27.72
CA PRO A 175 15.81 -2.56 -27.94
C PRO A 175 16.13 -1.46 -26.91
N GLU A 176 16.35 -1.83 -25.65
CA GLU A 176 16.64 -0.87 -24.56
C GLU A 176 17.95 -0.09 -24.80
N TYR A 177 19.03 -0.77 -25.19
CA TYR A 177 20.28 -0.10 -25.59
C TYR A 177 20.11 0.70 -26.89
N LYS A 178 19.40 0.14 -27.88
CA LYS A 178 19.25 0.75 -29.21
C LYS A 178 18.38 2.02 -29.22
N ILE A 179 17.43 2.14 -28.30
CA ILE A 179 16.43 3.23 -28.26
C ILE A 179 16.66 4.20 -27.09
N LEU A 180 16.96 3.70 -25.89
CA LEU A 180 17.06 4.53 -24.67
C LEU A 180 18.51 4.77 -24.24
N ASN A 181 19.32 3.70 -24.16
CA ASN A 181 20.67 3.74 -23.60
C ASN A 181 21.77 3.81 -24.67
N HIS A 182 21.49 4.45 -25.82
CA HIS A 182 22.41 4.47 -26.96
C HIS A 182 23.68 5.27 -26.65
N GLY A 183 24.83 4.60 -26.69
CA GLY A 183 26.13 5.21 -26.37
C GLY A 183 26.51 5.17 -24.89
N MET A 184 25.73 4.48 -24.06
CA MET A 184 26.07 4.16 -22.66
C MET A 184 27.47 3.56 -22.54
N THR A 185 28.20 3.90 -21.48
CA THR A 185 29.52 3.32 -21.19
C THR A 185 29.43 2.00 -20.42
N LEU A 186 30.51 1.21 -20.44
CA LEU A 186 30.58 -0.04 -19.66
C LEU A 186 30.40 0.17 -18.15
N GLU A 187 30.86 1.30 -17.61
CA GLU A 187 30.70 1.63 -16.18
C GLU A 187 29.26 2.03 -15.80
N GLU A 188 28.47 2.49 -16.76
CA GLU A 188 27.04 2.72 -16.58
C GLU A 188 26.26 1.40 -16.72
N PHE A 189 26.61 0.55 -17.70
CA PHE A 189 26.08 -0.80 -17.82
C PHE A 189 26.28 -1.64 -16.55
N LYS A 190 27.49 -1.60 -15.96
CA LYS A 190 27.81 -2.25 -14.67
C LYS A 190 26.84 -1.83 -13.56
N ARG A 191 26.41 -0.56 -13.51
CA ARG A 191 25.47 -0.06 -12.48
C ARG A 191 24.08 -0.67 -12.64
N ILE A 192 23.52 -0.66 -13.86
CA ILE A 192 22.19 -1.23 -14.09
C ILE A 192 22.20 -2.76 -13.90
N PHE A 193 23.24 -3.45 -14.38
CA PHE A 193 23.44 -4.87 -14.17
C PHE A 193 23.45 -5.23 -12.67
N TYR A 194 24.15 -4.45 -11.83
CA TYR A 194 24.19 -4.75 -10.39
C TYR A 194 22.84 -4.56 -9.68
N TYR A 195 21.97 -3.63 -10.11
CA TYR A 195 20.62 -3.53 -9.56
C TYR A 195 19.79 -4.77 -9.89
N GLU A 196 19.74 -5.16 -11.16
CA GLU A 196 18.94 -6.32 -11.59
C GLU A 196 19.50 -7.63 -11.03
N TRP A 197 20.83 -7.82 -11.04
CA TRP A 197 21.49 -8.97 -10.43
C TRP A 197 21.15 -9.07 -8.93
N SER A 198 21.20 -7.96 -8.19
CA SER A 198 20.86 -7.93 -6.76
C SER A 198 19.40 -8.31 -6.52
N HIS A 199 18.48 -7.79 -7.33
CA HIS A 199 17.05 -8.14 -7.28
C HIS A 199 16.85 -9.65 -7.57
N ARG A 200 17.45 -10.15 -8.65
CA ARG A 200 17.43 -11.56 -9.07
C ARG A 200 18.04 -12.51 -8.02
N MET A 201 19.10 -12.11 -7.32
CA MET A 201 19.71 -12.92 -6.26
C MET A 201 18.85 -12.93 -5.00
N LEU A 202 18.29 -11.78 -4.61
CA LEU A 202 17.40 -11.72 -3.45
C LEU A 202 16.11 -12.53 -3.66
N GLY A 203 15.60 -12.60 -4.90
CA GLY A 203 14.48 -13.49 -5.25
C GLY A 203 14.81 -14.97 -5.06
N ARG A 204 15.99 -15.43 -5.50
CA ARG A 204 16.48 -16.80 -5.24
C ARG A 204 16.65 -17.05 -3.73
N ALA A 205 17.19 -16.08 -2.99
CA ALA A 205 17.39 -16.18 -1.54
C ALA A 205 16.05 -16.31 -0.78
N ILE A 206 15.00 -15.56 -1.16
CA ILE A 206 13.64 -15.71 -0.62
C ILE A 206 13.10 -17.12 -0.91
N GLY A 207 13.25 -17.61 -2.14
CA GLY A 207 12.84 -18.96 -2.51
C GLY A 207 13.49 -20.04 -1.63
N ALA A 208 14.81 -19.98 -1.46
CA ALA A 208 15.56 -20.91 -0.61
C ALA A 208 15.17 -20.78 0.88
N ALA A 209 15.08 -19.55 1.40
CA ALA A 209 14.68 -19.28 2.78
C ALA A 209 13.22 -19.67 3.07
N PHE A 210 12.35 -19.74 2.05
CA PHE A 210 11.02 -20.30 2.18
C PHE A 210 11.04 -21.83 2.15
N ILE A 211 11.60 -22.42 1.09
CA ILE A 211 11.49 -23.84 0.80
C ILE A 211 12.25 -24.69 1.83
N LEU A 212 13.50 -24.36 2.16
CA LEU A 212 14.33 -25.23 3.01
C LEU A 212 13.79 -25.36 4.46
N PRO A 213 13.42 -24.26 5.17
CA PRO A 213 12.77 -24.39 6.47
C PRO A 213 11.35 -24.93 6.37
N GLY A 214 10.61 -24.62 5.28
CA GLY A 214 9.27 -25.13 5.05
C GLY A 214 9.22 -26.66 4.96
N LEU A 215 10.11 -27.27 4.18
CA LEU A 215 10.26 -28.73 4.06
C LEU A 215 10.70 -29.36 5.39
N TYR A 216 11.60 -28.73 6.13
CA TYR A 216 12.00 -29.17 7.46
C TYR A 216 10.82 -29.14 8.46
N PHE A 217 10.06 -28.05 8.54
CA PHE A 217 8.91 -27.96 9.44
C PHE A 217 7.77 -28.91 9.03
N ALA A 218 7.59 -29.18 7.74
CA ALA A 218 6.61 -30.15 7.25
C ALA A 218 7.00 -31.59 7.64
N SER A 219 8.23 -32.03 7.31
CA SER A 219 8.73 -33.37 7.63
C SER A 219 8.84 -33.64 9.14
N ARG A 220 9.07 -32.62 9.96
CA ARG A 220 9.07 -32.72 11.44
C ARG A 220 7.69 -32.52 12.08
N GLY A 221 6.61 -32.45 11.29
CA GLY A 221 5.23 -32.32 11.79
C GLY A 221 4.94 -31.01 12.56
N MET A 222 5.77 -29.97 12.39
CA MET A 222 5.73 -28.73 13.16
C MET A 222 4.66 -27.73 12.68
N LEU A 223 3.97 -28.02 11.57
CA LEU A 223 2.95 -27.16 10.97
C LEU A 223 1.54 -27.72 11.27
N SER A 224 0.69 -26.94 11.95
CA SER A 224 -0.74 -27.27 12.03
C SER A 224 -1.41 -27.13 10.66
N LYS A 225 -2.48 -27.89 10.38
CA LYS A 225 -3.17 -27.92 9.06
C LYS A 225 -3.49 -26.51 8.52
N ALA A 226 -3.86 -25.57 9.40
CA ALA A 226 -4.14 -24.18 9.03
C ALA A 226 -2.89 -23.37 8.62
N ILE A 227 -1.74 -23.59 9.29
CA ILE A 227 -0.47 -22.95 8.93
C ILE A 227 0.15 -23.61 7.69
N ALA A 228 0.04 -24.94 7.55
CA ALA A 228 0.47 -25.65 6.35
C ALA A 228 -0.28 -25.14 5.10
N ARG A 229 -1.62 -25.02 5.14
CA ARG A 229 -2.40 -24.46 4.03
C ARG A 229 -2.01 -23.02 3.68
N ARG A 230 -1.75 -22.16 4.69
CA ARG A 230 -1.24 -20.79 4.46
C ARG A 230 0.14 -20.80 3.81
N SER A 231 1.02 -21.69 4.26
CA SER A 231 2.37 -21.85 3.70
C SER A 231 2.32 -22.29 2.24
N TRP A 232 1.44 -23.23 1.87
CA TRP A 232 1.23 -23.63 0.48
C TRP A 232 0.76 -22.46 -0.41
N ILE A 233 -0.18 -21.64 0.06
CA ILE A 233 -0.64 -20.45 -0.68
C ILE A 233 0.51 -19.44 -0.87
N ILE A 234 1.29 -19.17 0.18
CA ILE A 234 2.44 -18.26 0.12
C ILE A 234 3.53 -18.80 -0.82
N GLY A 235 3.83 -20.10 -0.76
CA GLY A 235 4.78 -20.76 -1.66
C GLY A 235 4.34 -20.73 -3.12
N GLY A 236 3.04 -20.95 -3.38
CA GLY A 236 2.46 -20.80 -4.72
C GLY A 236 2.58 -19.37 -5.26
N LEU A 237 2.36 -18.36 -4.42
CA LEU A 237 2.57 -16.95 -4.79
C LEU A 237 4.06 -16.64 -5.04
N ILE A 238 4.99 -17.21 -4.27
CA ILE A 238 6.44 -17.06 -4.51
C ILE A 238 6.85 -17.72 -5.85
N GLY A 239 6.30 -18.88 -6.19
CA GLY A 239 6.47 -19.49 -7.52
C GLY A 239 5.92 -18.61 -8.64
N PHE A 240 4.71 -18.05 -8.43
CA PHE A 240 4.08 -17.12 -9.37
C PHE A 240 4.89 -15.83 -9.56
N GLN A 241 5.50 -15.27 -8.50
CA GLN A 241 6.44 -14.14 -8.61
C GLN A 241 7.61 -14.45 -9.54
N GLY A 242 8.22 -15.64 -9.42
CA GLY A 242 9.30 -16.06 -10.30
C GLY A 242 8.87 -16.16 -11.77
N ALA A 243 7.71 -16.77 -12.02
CA ALA A 243 7.14 -16.88 -13.37
C ALA A 243 6.75 -15.51 -13.96
N LEU A 244 6.16 -14.63 -13.16
CA LEU A 244 5.77 -13.28 -13.57
C LEU A 244 6.98 -12.38 -13.82
N GLY A 245 8.04 -12.50 -13.00
CA GLY A 245 9.31 -11.80 -13.22
C GLY A 245 10.02 -12.25 -14.50
N TRP A 246 10.03 -13.57 -14.79
CA TRP A 246 10.50 -14.10 -16.08
C TRP A 246 9.68 -13.53 -17.25
N TYR A 247 8.35 -13.49 -17.15
CA TYR A 247 7.49 -12.95 -18.18
C TYR A 247 7.72 -11.44 -18.38
N MET A 248 7.93 -10.67 -17.31
CA MET A 248 8.28 -9.24 -17.37
C MET A 248 9.53 -8.99 -18.20
N VAL A 249 10.62 -9.73 -17.94
CA VAL A 249 11.87 -9.62 -18.70
C VAL A 249 11.65 -10.05 -20.15
N LYS A 250 11.11 -11.25 -20.41
CA LYS A 250 10.90 -11.77 -21.77
C LYS A 250 10.11 -10.80 -22.65
N SER A 251 9.10 -10.12 -22.09
CA SER A 251 8.22 -9.20 -22.82
C SER A 251 8.67 -7.73 -22.80
N GLY A 252 9.85 -7.43 -22.25
CA GLY A 252 10.56 -6.16 -22.48
C GLY A 252 11.68 -6.28 -23.52
N LEU A 253 12.20 -7.49 -23.73
CA LEU A 253 13.23 -7.81 -24.73
C LEU A 253 12.66 -8.11 -26.14
N ASP A 254 11.38 -7.82 -26.38
CA ASP A 254 10.68 -8.17 -27.63
C ASP A 254 11.08 -7.23 -28.77
N GLU A 255 11.63 -7.77 -29.86
CA GLU A 255 12.10 -6.99 -31.01
C GLU A 255 10.98 -6.23 -31.73
N GLN A 256 9.70 -6.65 -31.59
CA GLN A 256 8.56 -5.93 -32.15
C GLN A 256 8.44 -4.50 -31.61
N LEU A 257 9.01 -4.23 -30.43
CA LEU A 257 9.09 -2.89 -29.82
C LEU A 257 9.95 -1.91 -30.64
N MET A 258 10.91 -2.39 -31.44
CA MET A 258 11.66 -1.54 -32.38
C MET A 258 10.85 -1.18 -33.64
N SER A 259 9.90 -2.04 -34.03
CA SER A 259 9.06 -1.85 -35.22
C SER A 259 7.74 -1.11 -34.96
N THR A 260 7.42 -0.83 -33.69
CA THR A 260 6.14 -0.20 -33.29
C THR A 260 6.34 1.30 -33.03
N PRO A 261 5.75 2.21 -33.83
CA PRO A 261 5.92 3.66 -33.62
C PRO A 261 5.49 4.11 -32.22
N GLY A 262 6.38 4.78 -31.50
CA GLY A 262 6.13 5.28 -30.14
C GLY A 262 6.18 4.21 -29.03
N ALA A 263 6.50 2.95 -29.35
CA ALA A 263 6.74 1.96 -28.31
C ALA A 263 8.02 2.28 -27.51
N THR A 264 7.95 2.07 -26.20
CA THR A 264 9.07 2.24 -25.27
C THR A 264 9.51 0.86 -24.79
N PRO A 265 10.81 0.49 -24.88
CA PRO A 265 11.29 -0.84 -24.51
C PRO A 265 11.41 -0.99 -22.99
N ARG A 266 10.26 -1.01 -22.30
CA ARG A 266 10.13 -1.10 -20.84
C ARG A 266 9.07 -2.12 -20.43
N VAL A 267 9.15 -2.59 -19.18
CA VAL A 267 8.17 -3.53 -18.63
C VAL A 267 6.82 -2.83 -18.42
N SER A 268 5.77 -3.32 -19.08
CA SER A 268 4.42 -2.75 -18.96
C SER A 268 3.94 -2.59 -17.51
N GLN A 269 3.33 -1.43 -17.26
CA GLN A 269 2.57 -1.03 -16.08
C GLN A 269 1.65 -2.13 -15.54
N TYR A 270 0.95 -2.88 -16.38
CA TYR A 270 0.08 -3.98 -15.95
C TYR A 270 0.88 -5.13 -15.31
N ARG A 271 2.02 -5.49 -15.91
CA ARG A 271 2.91 -6.55 -15.40
C ARG A 271 3.62 -6.11 -14.12
N LEU A 272 4.09 -4.86 -14.09
CA LEU A 272 4.68 -4.25 -12.89
C LEU A 272 3.69 -4.18 -11.72
N ALA A 273 2.45 -3.74 -11.96
CA ALA A 273 1.40 -3.67 -10.93
C ALA A 273 0.99 -5.06 -10.43
N ALA A 274 0.86 -6.06 -11.31
CA ALA A 274 0.61 -7.45 -10.92
C ALA A 274 1.77 -8.02 -10.09
N HIS A 275 3.02 -7.67 -10.41
CA HIS A 275 4.21 -8.13 -9.69
C HIS A 275 4.34 -7.48 -8.32
N LEU A 276 4.21 -6.15 -8.22
CA LEU A 276 4.22 -5.46 -6.93
C LEU A 276 3.03 -5.88 -6.05
N GLY A 277 1.84 -6.00 -6.64
CA GLY A 277 0.64 -6.45 -5.93
C GLY A 277 0.76 -7.86 -5.37
N SER A 278 1.31 -8.81 -6.13
CA SER A 278 1.53 -10.18 -5.63
C SER A 278 2.70 -10.27 -4.64
N ALA A 279 3.73 -9.44 -4.74
CA ALA A 279 4.75 -9.27 -3.68
C ALA A 279 4.12 -8.74 -2.38
N PHE A 280 3.22 -7.76 -2.45
CA PHE A 280 2.47 -7.24 -1.30
C PHE A 280 1.52 -8.29 -0.69
N LEU A 281 0.95 -9.20 -1.49
CA LEU A 281 0.17 -10.34 -0.99
C LEU A 281 1.04 -11.38 -0.27
N ILE A 282 2.24 -11.68 -0.76
CA ILE A 282 3.22 -12.55 -0.09
C ILE A 282 3.64 -11.92 1.25
N TYR A 283 4.00 -10.63 1.23
CA TYR A 283 4.35 -9.88 2.43
C TYR A 283 3.23 -9.96 3.47
N THR A 284 2.00 -9.64 3.06
CA THR A 284 0.81 -9.67 3.92
C THR A 284 0.53 -11.06 4.47
N GLY A 285 0.59 -12.10 3.63
CA GLY A 285 0.37 -13.49 4.01
C GLY A 285 1.40 -14.00 5.01
N ALA A 286 2.68 -13.71 4.77
CA ALA A 286 3.79 -14.07 5.65
C ALA A 286 3.70 -13.31 6.99
N PHE A 287 3.61 -11.97 6.95
CA PHE A 287 3.51 -11.11 8.14
C PHE A 287 2.33 -11.51 9.05
N MET A 288 1.12 -11.63 8.49
CA MET A 288 -0.07 -12.03 9.25
C MET A 288 -0.05 -13.48 9.72
N THR A 289 0.78 -14.35 9.13
CA THR A 289 0.95 -15.74 9.59
C THR A 289 2.02 -15.83 10.68
N GLY A 290 3.11 -15.07 10.57
CA GLY A 290 4.10 -14.88 11.63
C GLY A 290 3.46 -14.28 12.89
N LEU A 291 2.74 -13.18 12.75
CA LEU A 291 1.97 -12.57 13.84
C LEU A 291 0.90 -13.50 14.42
N LYS A 292 0.19 -14.31 13.63
CA LYS A 292 -0.73 -15.34 14.17
C LYS A 292 0.01 -16.31 15.08
N VAL A 293 1.09 -16.94 14.59
CA VAL A 293 1.82 -17.97 15.36
C VAL A 293 2.40 -17.37 16.65
N LEU A 294 3.02 -16.19 16.57
CA LEU A 294 3.63 -15.54 17.74
C LEU A 294 2.60 -15.05 18.78
N THR A 295 1.44 -14.55 18.34
CA THR A 295 0.36 -14.15 19.26
C THR A 295 -0.35 -15.35 19.87
N ASP A 296 -0.66 -16.39 19.07
CA ASP A 296 -1.42 -17.54 19.56
C ASP A 296 -0.56 -18.43 20.49
N TYR A 297 0.76 -18.49 20.25
CA TYR A 297 1.69 -19.06 21.23
C TYR A 297 1.65 -18.29 22.56
N LYS A 298 1.66 -16.95 22.54
CA LYS A 298 1.56 -16.13 23.76
C LYS A 298 0.22 -16.33 24.48
N ILE A 299 -0.89 -16.40 23.75
CA ILE A 299 -2.22 -16.69 24.32
C ILE A 299 -2.24 -18.07 25.01
N SER A 300 -1.61 -19.10 24.43
CA SER A 300 -1.50 -20.43 25.08
C SER A 300 -0.64 -20.45 26.36
N LYS A 301 0.01 -19.33 26.70
CA LYS A 301 0.74 -19.09 27.94
C LYS A 301 0.05 -18.08 28.86
N GLY A 302 -1.26 -17.87 28.70
CA GLY A 302 -2.08 -16.98 29.53
C GLY A 302 -1.92 -15.48 29.22
N ALA A 303 -1.16 -15.11 28.19
CA ALA A 303 -1.03 -13.71 27.81
C ALA A 303 -2.36 -13.16 27.26
N TYR A 304 -2.62 -11.88 27.55
CA TYR A 304 -3.80 -11.12 27.11
C TYR A 304 -5.15 -11.55 27.73
N GLU A 305 -5.21 -12.48 28.70
CA GLU A 305 -6.46 -12.85 29.41
C GLU A 305 -7.19 -11.60 29.96
N SER A 306 -6.48 -10.72 30.66
CA SER A 306 -7.01 -9.46 31.23
C SER A 306 -7.49 -8.45 30.18
N LEU A 307 -7.04 -8.57 28.93
CA LEU A 307 -7.45 -7.71 27.81
C LEU A 307 -8.56 -8.32 26.96
N ALA A 308 -8.92 -9.59 27.16
CA ALA A 308 -9.93 -10.28 26.35
C ALA A 308 -11.31 -9.61 26.44
N GLY A 309 -11.71 -9.12 27.62
CA GLY A 309 -12.97 -8.37 27.80
C GLY A 309 -13.01 -7.07 27.00
N VAL A 310 -11.91 -6.30 27.00
CA VAL A 310 -11.77 -5.05 26.23
C VAL A 310 -11.78 -5.35 24.73
N ILE A 311 -10.96 -6.30 24.29
CA ILE A 311 -10.80 -6.67 22.88
C ILE A 311 -12.10 -7.24 22.29
N ASN A 312 -12.86 -8.04 23.05
CA ASN A 312 -14.06 -8.69 22.55
C ASN A 312 -15.33 -7.82 22.64
N ASN A 313 -15.25 -6.62 23.24
CA ASN A 313 -16.38 -5.72 23.42
C ASN A 313 -17.05 -5.36 22.06
N PRO A 314 -18.39 -5.53 21.92
CA PRO A 314 -19.13 -5.20 20.70
C PRO A 314 -18.95 -3.76 20.19
N ILE A 315 -18.63 -2.78 21.06
CA ILE A 315 -18.37 -1.38 20.66
C ILE A 315 -17.27 -1.27 19.59
N LEU A 316 -16.29 -2.18 19.63
CA LEU A 316 -15.19 -2.22 18.67
C LEU A 316 -15.57 -2.84 17.32
N LYS A 317 -16.78 -3.39 17.13
CA LYS A 317 -17.18 -4.06 15.87
C LYS A 317 -17.04 -3.15 14.65
N ARG A 318 -17.49 -1.89 14.74
CA ARG A 318 -17.35 -0.90 13.65
C ARG A 318 -15.88 -0.52 13.41
N PHE A 319 -15.12 -0.24 14.47
CA PHE A 319 -13.69 0.06 14.39
C PHE A 319 -12.88 -1.06 13.74
N LYS A 320 -13.19 -2.32 14.06
CA LYS A 320 -12.58 -3.51 13.44
C LYS A 320 -12.89 -3.60 11.95
N GLY A 321 -14.14 -3.38 11.54
CA GLY A 321 -14.52 -3.32 10.13
C GLY A 321 -13.74 -2.24 9.38
N ALA A 322 -13.70 -1.02 9.94
CA ALA A 322 -12.95 0.10 9.36
C ALA A 322 -11.44 -0.20 9.23
N ALA A 323 -10.82 -0.85 10.23
CA ALA A 323 -9.41 -1.25 10.15
C ALA A 323 -9.12 -2.24 9.01
N HIS A 324 -10.03 -3.17 8.69
CA HIS A 324 -9.89 -4.04 7.50
C HIS A 324 -10.07 -3.23 6.21
N GLY A 325 -10.99 -2.26 6.20
CA GLY A 325 -11.18 -1.32 5.08
C GLY A 325 -9.92 -0.50 4.78
N ILE A 326 -9.23 0.01 5.81
CA ILE A 326 -7.94 0.71 5.64
C ILE A 326 -6.87 -0.22 5.07
N VAL A 327 -6.76 -1.47 5.51
CA VAL A 327 -5.80 -2.43 4.93
C VAL A 327 -6.03 -2.61 3.43
N ALA A 328 -7.28 -2.76 2.99
CA ALA A 328 -7.62 -2.86 1.57
C ALA A 328 -7.33 -1.56 0.81
N LEU A 329 -7.73 -0.40 1.35
CA LEU A 329 -7.56 0.91 0.73
C LEU A 329 -6.08 1.31 0.57
N VAL A 330 -5.24 1.02 1.57
CA VAL A 330 -3.78 1.18 1.48
C VAL A 330 -3.19 0.24 0.43
N PHE A 331 -3.61 -1.02 0.37
CA PHE A 331 -3.14 -1.99 -0.62
C PHE A 331 -3.48 -1.57 -2.06
N PHE A 332 -4.71 -1.12 -2.33
CA PHE A 332 -5.07 -0.62 -3.66
C PHE A 332 -4.37 0.69 -4.03
N THR A 333 -4.11 1.58 -3.05
CA THR A 333 -3.33 2.81 -3.27
C THR A 333 -1.85 2.52 -3.56
N ALA A 334 -1.29 1.47 -2.95
CA ALA A 334 0.06 1.01 -3.30
C ALA A 334 0.12 0.46 -4.73
N ILE A 335 -0.91 -0.28 -5.16
CA ILE A 335 -1.01 -0.81 -6.53
C ILE A 335 -1.19 0.30 -7.57
N SER A 336 -2.00 1.35 -7.30
CA SER A 336 -2.10 2.49 -8.24
C SER A 336 -0.77 3.23 -8.41
N GLY A 337 0.09 3.24 -7.38
CA GLY A 337 1.45 3.75 -7.48
C GLY A 337 2.34 2.96 -8.45
N ALA A 338 2.09 1.66 -8.65
CA ALA A 338 2.82 0.86 -9.63
C ALA A 338 2.42 1.19 -11.09
N PHE A 339 1.19 1.66 -11.33
CA PHE A 339 0.82 2.21 -12.64
C PHE A 339 1.50 3.56 -12.89
N VAL A 340 1.58 4.43 -11.87
CA VAL A 340 2.32 5.71 -11.96
C VAL A 340 3.80 5.46 -12.31
N ALA A 341 4.46 4.52 -11.63
CA ALA A 341 5.85 4.15 -11.90
C ALA A 341 6.03 3.33 -13.20
N GLY A 342 5.00 2.60 -13.64
CA GLY A 342 5.06 1.83 -14.89
C GLY A 342 4.99 2.70 -16.14
N LEU A 343 4.28 3.82 -16.07
CA LEU A 343 4.11 4.77 -17.18
C LEU A 343 5.04 5.99 -17.11
N ASP A 344 5.81 6.13 -16.02
CA ASP A 344 6.57 7.35 -15.66
C ASP A 344 5.70 8.60 -15.45
N ALA A 345 4.43 8.37 -15.14
CA ALA A 345 3.40 9.39 -14.92
C ALA A 345 3.68 10.31 -13.72
N GLY A 346 4.71 10.02 -12.91
CA GLY A 346 5.21 10.90 -11.85
C GLY A 346 5.88 12.18 -12.36
N LEU A 347 6.21 12.26 -13.66
CA LEU A 347 6.91 13.38 -14.32
C LEU A 347 5.97 14.30 -15.14
N ILE A 348 4.66 14.16 -15.03
CA ILE A 348 3.69 14.94 -15.82
C ILE A 348 3.28 16.22 -15.10
N TYR A 349 2.62 16.10 -13.94
CA TYR A 349 2.31 17.23 -13.07
C TYR A 349 3.13 17.14 -11.78
N ASN A 350 4.03 18.10 -11.57
CA ASN A 350 5.03 18.09 -10.50
C ASN A 350 4.82 19.19 -9.45
N GLU A 351 3.57 19.64 -9.33
CA GLU A 351 3.08 20.56 -8.29
C GLU A 351 2.03 19.86 -7.39
N PHE A 352 1.74 20.43 -6.22
CA PHE A 352 0.72 19.91 -5.29
C PHE A 352 0.14 21.08 -4.45
N PRO A 353 -1.18 21.12 -4.14
CA PRO A 353 -2.22 20.12 -4.46
C PRO A 353 -2.73 20.18 -5.91
N LEU A 354 -2.26 21.14 -6.70
CA LEU A 354 -2.73 21.39 -8.06
C LEU A 354 -2.15 20.39 -9.10
N MET A 355 -2.70 20.46 -10.32
CA MET A 355 -2.26 19.86 -11.58
C MET A 355 -2.69 20.83 -12.70
N GLY A 356 -1.74 21.53 -13.31
CA GLY A 356 -2.01 22.54 -14.35
C GLY A 356 -2.63 23.83 -13.79
N GLY A 357 -2.26 24.19 -12.56
CA GLY A 357 -2.85 25.32 -11.82
C GLY A 357 -4.29 25.07 -11.33
N ARG A 358 -4.79 23.84 -11.42
CA ARG A 358 -6.18 23.43 -11.10
C ARG A 358 -6.17 22.25 -10.13
N LEU A 359 -7.26 22.00 -9.39
CA LEU A 359 -7.35 20.80 -8.54
C LEU A 359 -7.54 19.48 -9.32
N MET A 360 -7.83 19.59 -10.61
CA MET A 360 -8.02 18.47 -11.54
C MET A 360 -7.58 18.93 -12.94
N PRO A 361 -6.88 18.10 -13.72
CA PRO A 361 -6.57 18.39 -15.12
C PRO A 361 -7.84 18.62 -15.97
N PRO A 362 -7.71 19.25 -17.16
CA PRO A 362 -8.79 19.32 -18.14
C PRO A 362 -9.41 17.95 -18.45
N VAL A 363 -10.73 17.90 -18.65
CA VAL A 363 -11.44 16.63 -18.91
C VAL A 363 -10.92 15.92 -20.16
N GLY A 364 -10.55 16.66 -21.21
CA GLY A 364 -9.93 16.09 -22.43
C GLY A 364 -8.49 15.60 -22.27
N GLU A 365 -7.79 15.93 -21.17
CA GLU A 365 -6.53 15.28 -20.80
C GLU A 365 -6.76 14.01 -19.97
N LEU A 366 -7.86 13.94 -19.21
CA LEU A 366 -8.24 12.76 -18.41
C LEU A 366 -8.89 11.66 -19.25
N PHE A 367 -9.60 12.06 -20.31
CA PHE A 367 -10.28 11.19 -21.25
C PHE A 367 -9.91 11.66 -22.66
N ASP A 368 -8.69 11.33 -23.06
CA ASP A 368 -8.12 11.68 -24.36
C ASP A 368 -8.41 10.57 -25.37
N ASP A 369 -8.95 10.94 -26.53
CA ASP A 369 -9.36 10.00 -27.58
C ASP A 369 -8.17 9.23 -28.20
N LYS A 370 -6.93 9.71 -28.03
CA LYS A 370 -5.73 9.00 -28.53
C LYS A 370 -5.44 7.66 -27.85
N PHE A 371 -6.09 7.37 -26.71
CA PHE A 371 -6.01 6.07 -26.02
C PHE A 371 -7.13 5.10 -26.47
N LEU A 372 -8.00 5.53 -27.38
CA LEU A 372 -8.99 4.70 -28.06
C LEU A 372 -8.36 4.05 -29.31
N HIS A 373 -8.73 2.82 -29.60
CA HIS A 373 -8.52 2.21 -30.92
C HIS A 373 -9.80 2.35 -31.73
N GLN A 374 -9.68 2.38 -33.06
CA GLN A 374 -10.84 2.36 -33.95
C GLN A 374 -11.67 1.09 -33.69
N GLY A 375 -12.96 1.27 -33.39
CA GLY A 375 -13.89 0.19 -33.08
C GLY A 375 -14.01 -0.19 -31.59
N ASP A 376 -13.29 0.45 -30.67
CA ASP A 376 -13.54 0.26 -29.24
C ASP A 376 -14.95 0.71 -28.84
N HIS A 377 -15.66 -0.13 -28.08
CA HIS A 377 -16.90 0.27 -27.43
C HIS A 377 -16.60 1.35 -26.36
N PRO A 378 -17.45 2.38 -26.14
CA PRO A 378 -17.14 3.52 -25.27
C PRO A 378 -16.70 3.15 -23.83
N THR A 379 -17.16 2.01 -23.31
CA THR A 379 -16.72 1.51 -22.00
C THR A 379 -15.26 1.03 -21.98
N VAL A 380 -14.73 0.49 -23.09
CA VAL A 380 -13.34 0.03 -23.22
C VAL A 380 -12.38 1.22 -23.22
N GLY A 381 -12.77 2.30 -23.89
CA GLY A 381 -12.03 3.57 -23.91
C GLY A 381 -11.80 4.19 -22.54
N LEU A 382 -12.79 4.05 -21.65
CA LEU A 382 -12.68 4.49 -20.25
C LEU A 382 -11.58 3.71 -19.50
N TRP A 383 -11.47 2.39 -19.71
CA TRP A 383 -10.44 1.58 -19.05
C TRP A 383 -9.03 1.96 -19.49
N ARG A 384 -8.77 2.19 -20.78
CA ARG A 384 -7.44 2.63 -21.23
C ARG A 384 -7.08 4.00 -20.68
N ASN A 385 -8.01 4.95 -20.70
CA ASN A 385 -7.77 6.24 -20.03
C ASN A 385 -7.54 6.07 -18.52
N MET A 386 -8.18 5.13 -17.82
CA MET A 386 -7.92 4.92 -16.38
C MET A 386 -6.56 4.27 -16.03
N PHE A 387 -5.92 3.54 -16.95
CA PHE A 387 -4.75 2.69 -16.66
C PHE A 387 -3.53 2.87 -17.60
N ASP A 388 -3.69 3.51 -18.76
CA ASP A 388 -2.65 3.77 -19.76
C ASP A 388 -2.37 5.27 -19.97
N ASN A 389 -3.35 6.14 -19.75
CA ASN A 389 -3.15 7.59 -19.79
C ASN A 389 -2.41 8.07 -18.54
N GLN A 390 -1.20 8.61 -18.73
CA GLN A 390 -0.34 9.10 -17.67
C GLN A 390 -1.01 10.16 -16.79
N VAL A 391 -1.72 11.13 -17.37
CA VAL A 391 -2.39 12.22 -16.62
C VAL A 391 -3.43 11.63 -15.66
N THR A 392 -4.27 10.75 -16.18
CA THR A 392 -5.37 10.11 -15.46
C THR A 392 -4.88 9.14 -14.41
N VAL A 393 -3.83 8.35 -14.70
CA VAL A 393 -3.18 7.45 -13.74
C VAL A 393 -2.56 8.24 -12.58
N GLN A 394 -1.89 9.37 -12.86
CA GLN A 394 -1.33 10.24 -11.83
C GLN A 394 -2.43 10.87 -10.97
N PHE A 395 -3.51 11.37 -11.58
CA PHE A 395 -4.68 11.92 -10.88
C PHE A 395 -5.38 10.86 -10.02
N ASN A 396 -5.66 9.67 -10.57
CA ASN A 396 -6.27 8.54 -9.86
C ASN A 396 -5.45 8.16 -8.61
N HIS A 397 -4.12 8.11 -8.72
CA HIS A 397 -3.25 7.83 -7.57
C HIS A 397 -3.29 8.96 -6.52
N ARG A 398 -3.25 10.24 -6.94
CA ARG A 398 -3.39 11.42 -6.04
C ARG A 398 -4.72 11.39 -5.28
N VAL A 399 -5.83 11.06 -5.94
CA VAL A 399 -7.17 10.92 -5.34
C VAL A 399 -7.23 9.75 -4.35
N LEU A 400 -6.69 8.59 -4.72
CA LEU A 400 -6.61 7.41 -3.83
C LEU A 400 -5.74 7.66 -2.60
N ALA A 401 -4.58 8.30 -2.75
CA ALA A 401 -3.70 8.67 -1.65
C ALA A 401 -4.37 9.66 -0.68
N THR A 402 -5.03 10.69 -1.20
CA THR A 402 -5.76 11.69 -0.40
C THR A 402 -6.95 11.06 0.34
N SER A 403 -7.69 10.16 -0.33
CA SER A 403 -8.78 9.40 0.27
C SER A 403 -8.29 8.45 1.36
N THR A 404 -7.15 7.79 1.14
CA THR A 404 -6.50 6.91 2.12
C THR A 404 -6.06 7.68 3.36
N PHE A 405 -5.38 8.82 3.20
CA PHE A 405 -4.95 9.66 4.31
C PHE A 405 -6.14 10.21 5.10
N THR A 406 -7.21 10.61 4.41
CA THR A 406 -8.46 11.06 5.03
C THR A 406 -9.12 9.95 5.85
N ALA A 407 -9.21 8.74 5.29
CA ALA A 407 -9.79 7.58 5.98
C ALA A 407 -8.95 7.12 7.19
N VAL A 408 -7.60 7.15 7.08
CA VAL A 408 -6.69 6.91 8.22
C VAL A 408 -6.87 7.97 9.30
N SER A 409 -6.95 9.25 8.93
CA SER A 409 -7.18 10.36 9.85
C SER A 409 -8.52 10.23 10.58
N ALA A 410 -9.60 9.90 9.86
CA ALA A 410 -10.91 9.62 10.44
C ALA A 410 -10.89 8.42 11.39
N LEU A 411 -10.18 7.34 11.06
CA LEU A 411 -9.99 6.19 11.95
C LEU A 411 -9.18 6.56 13.20
N PHE A 412 -8.14 7.38 13.06
CA PHE A 412 -7.33 7.88 14.16
C PHE A 412 -8.16 8.75 15.13
N LEU A 413 -8.95 9.69 14.61
CA LEU A 413 -9.86 10.52 15.43
C LEU A 413 -10.94 9.67 16.11
N TYR A 414 -11.63 8.80 15.37
CA TYR A 414 -12.63 7.87 15.93
C TYR A 414 -12.03 6.98 17.02
N SER A 415 -10.77 6.55 16.88
CA SER A 415 -10.08 5.73 17.89
C SER A 415 -9.97 6.41 19.25
N ARG A 416 -9.92 7.75 19.34
CA ARG A 416 -9.70 8.48 20.60
C ARG A 416 -10.81 8.17 21.60
N ASN A 417 -12.05 8.08 21.13
CA ASN A 417 -13.26 7.86 21.95
C ASN A 417 -13.56 6.38 22.23
N LEU A 418 -12.62 5.47 21.93
CA LEU A 418 -12.81 4.03 22.10
C LEU A 418 -11.87 3.43 23.16
N PRO A 419 -12.33 2.44 23.96
CA PRO A 419 -11.50 1.69 24.89
C PRO A 419 -10.64 0.68 24.12
N LEU A 420 -9.52 1.15 23.57
CA LEU A 420 -8.55 0.31 22.88
C LEU A 420 -7.48 -0.23 23.84
N PRO A 421 -7.07 -1.52 23.72
CA PRO A 421 -5.91 -2.02 24.45
C PRO A 421 -4.63 -1.32 24.00
N PRO A 422 -3.55 -1.30 24.83
CA PRO A 422 -2.32 -0.57 24.52
C PRO A 422 -1.70 -0.88 23.14
N GLN A 423 -1.74 -2.14 22.70
CA GLN A 423 -1.18 -2.53 21.39
C GLN A 423 -1.99 -1.98 20.21
N ALA A 424 -3.33 -1.93 20.32
CA ALA A 424 -4.16 -1.31 19.29
C ALA A 424 -4.05 0.23 19.33
N ARG A 425 -3.87 0.84 20.51
CA ARG A 425 -3.58 2.26 20.67
C ARG A 425 -2.24 2.64 20.00
N LEU A 426 -1.20 1.84 20.23
CA LEU A 426 0.09 1.96 19.55
C LEU A 426 -0.07 1.78 18.02
N GLY A 427 -0.78 0.73 17.58
CA GLY A 427 -0.99 0.45 16.16
C GLY A 427 -1.68 1.59 15.40
N VAL A 428 -2.73 2.21 15.97
CA VAL A 428 -3.40 3.35 15.31
C VAL A 428 -2.58 4.64 15.38
N ASN A 429 -1.75 4.84 16.41
CA ASN A 429 -0.82 5.97 16.46
C ASN A 429 0.31 5.82 15.43
N LEU A 430 0.88 4.61 15.29
CA LEU A 430 1.89 4.29 14.26
C LEU A 430 1.31 4.45 12.85
N LEU A 431 0.10 3.94 12.62
CA LEU A 431 -0.61 4.08 11.34
C LEU A 431 -0.77 5.54 10.93
N MET A 432 -1.16 6.43 11.85
CA MET A 432 -1.27 7.86 11.57
C MET A 432 0.09 8.50 11.30
N GLY A 433 1.10 8.22 12.13
CA GLY A 433 2.45 8.77 11.95
C GLY A 433 3.10 8.36 10.62
N VAL A 434 3.01 7.07 10.26
CA VAL A 434 3.50 6.56 8.97
C VAL A 434 2.69 7.13 7.80
N ALA A 435 1.38 7.36 7.95
CA ALA A 435 0.56 7.99 6.90
C ALA A 435 1.00 9.44 6.63
N CYS A 436 1.30 10.22 7.66
CA CYS A 436 1.89 11.57 7.50
C CYS A 436 3.23 11.51 6.75
N CYS A 437 4.13 10.61 7.15
CA CYS A 437 5.42 10.42 6.47
C CYS A 437 5.23 9.99 5.00
N GLN A 438 4.28 9.10 4.71
CA GLN A 438 4.04 8.59 3.37
C GLN A 438 3.48 9.67 2.43
N VAL A 439 2.58 10.52 2.92
CA VAL A 439 2.09 11.69 2.17
C VAL A 439 3.22 12.68 1.93
N GLY A 440 4.04 12.98 2.94
CA GLY A 440 5.21 13.84 2.80
C GLY A 440 6.21 13.32 1.76
N LEU A 441 6.52 12.02 1.78
CA LEU A 441 7.37 11.36 0.78
C LEU A 441 6.75 11.42 -0.63
N GLY A 442 5.43 11.26 -0.75
CA GLY A 442 4.73 11.32 -2.06
C GLY A 442 4.78 12.71 -2.67
N ILE A 443 4.48 13.74 -1.87
CA ILE A 443 4.58 15.15 -2.28
C ILE A 443 6.03 15.49 -2.64
N ALA A 444 7.02 15.10 -1.82
CA ALA A 444 8.42 15.33 -2.12
C ALA A 444 8.88 14.61 -3.41
N THR A 445 8.43 13.38 -3.64
CA THR A 445 8.73 12.62 -4.88
C THR A 445 8.19 13.35 -6.11
N LEU A 446 7.00 13.96 -6.02
CA LEU A 446 6.44 14.77 -7.10
C LEU A 446 7.22 16.09 -7.29
N LEU A 447 7.41 16.88 -6.23
CA LEU A 447 8.04 18.22 -6.32
C LEU A 447 9.50 18.18 -6.80
N TYR A 448 10.24 17.10 -6.52
CA TYR A 448 11.64 16.95 -6.91
C TYR A 448 11.88 16.12 -8.19
N MET A 449 10.84 15.91 -9.03
CA MET A 449 10.93 15.17 -10.30
C MET A 449 11.37 13.69 -10.14
N VAL A 450 10.73 12.97 -9.21
CA VAL A 450 10.87 11.51 -8.99
C VAL A 450 12.34 11.03 -8.86
N PRO A 451 13.17 11.63 -7.99
CA PRO A 451 14.55 11.15 -7.83
C PRO A 451 14.54 9.77 -7.16
N VAL A 452 15.40 8.87 -7.64
CA VAL A 452 15.42 7.44 -7.28
C VAL A 452 15.33 7.20 -5.77
N SER A 453 16.02 8.01 -4.97
CA SER A 453 16.00 7.94 -3.51
C SER A 453 14.63 8.23 -2.88
N LEU A 454 13.91 9.26 -3.34
CA LEU A 454 12.56 9.59 -2.84
C LEU A 454 11.52 8.60 -3.36
N GLY A 455 11.58 8.22 -4.64
CA GLY A 455 10.68 7.19 -5.20
C GLY A 455 10.82 5.85 -4.48
N THR A 456 12.06 5.41 -4.22
CA THR A 456 12.36 4.20 -3.44
C THR A 456 11.89 4.32 -1.99
N ALA A 457 12.12 5.48 -1.35
CA ALA A 457 11.66 5.73 0.01
C ALA A 457 10.12 5.74 0.11
N HIS A 458 9.42 6.29 -0.89
CA HIS A 458 7.96 6.29 -0.97
C HIS A 458 7.41 4.87 -1.20
N GLN A 459 8.09 4.03 -2.00
CA GLN A 459 7.72 2.61 -2.15
C GLN A 459 7.93 1.82 -0.84
N ALA A 460 9.04 2.05 -0.13
CA ALA A 460 9.30 1.46 1.19
C ALA A 460 8.29 1.94 2.25
N GLY A 461 7.96 3.23 2.25
CA GLY A 461 6.97 3.85 3.12
C GLY A 461 5.55 3.32 2.87
N SER A 462 5.20 3.01 1.61
CA SER A 462 3.91 2.41 1.23
C SER A 462 3.74 1.03 1.86
N LEU A 463 4.77 0.18 1.78
CA LEU A 463 4.75 -1.13 2.44
C LEU A 463 4.80 -1.01 3.96
N THR A 464 5.49 0.01 4.50
CA THR A 464 5.48 0.32 5.94
C THR A 464 4.09 0.76 6.43
N LEU A 465 3.37 1.55 5.62
CA LEU A 465 1.99 1.96 5.90
C LEU A 465 1.06 0.74 5.95
N LEU A 466 1.15 -0.15 4.96
CA LEU A 466 0.42 -1.42 4.97
C LEU A 466 0.77 -2.26 6.20
N THR A 467 2.05 -2.34 6.58
CA THR A 467 2.53 -3.03 7.78
C THR A 467 1.87 -2.50 9.05
N SER A 468 1.78 -1.18 9.20
CA SER A 468 1.13 -0.55 10.36
C SER A 468 -0.39 -0.80 10.41
N ALA A 469 -1.06 -0.82 9.25
CA ALA A 469 -2.48 -1.15 9.13
C ALA A 469 -2.74 -2.63 9.47
N LEU A 470 -1.91 -3.55 8.96
CA LEU A 470 -1.96 -4.97 9.28
C LEU A 470 -1.70 -5.23 10.77
N TYR A 471 -0.75 -4.51 11.38
CA TYR A 471 -0.47 -4.60 12.81
C TYR A 471 -1.65 -4.12 13.67
N LEU A 472 -2.31 -3.02 13.30
CA LEU A 472 -3.54 -2.56 13.96
C LEU A 472 -4.66 -3.60 13.82
N MET A 473 -4.89 -4.10 12.60
CA MET A 473 -5.90 -5.12 12.31
C MET A 473 -5.67 -6.41 13.14
N HIS A 474 -4.43 -6.89 13.22
CA HIS A 474 -4.04 -8.04 14.05
C HIS A 474 -4.19 -7.77 15.55
N SER A 475 -3.81 -6.58 16.02
CA SER A 475 -3.96 -6.17 17.43
C SER A 475 -5.41 -6.07 17.90
N LEU A 476 -6.37 -6.15 16.97
CA LEU A 476 -7.81 -6.19 17.24
C LEU A 476 -8.42 -7.61 17.08
N LYS A 477 -7.61 -8.64 16.78
CA LYS A 477 -8.06 -10.05 16.72
C LYS A 477 -8.73 -10.44 18.06
N LYS A 478 -9.87 -11.14 18.00
CA LYS A 478 -10.54 -11.66 19.21
C LYS A 478 -9.61 -12.62 19.97
N VAL A 479 -9.52 -12.45 21.28
CA VAL A 479 -8.81 -13.37 22.19
C VAL A 479 -9.83 -14.38 22.73
N PRO A 480 -9.58 -15.71 22.67
CA PRO A 480 -10.46 -16.69 23.31
C PRO A 480 -10.52 -16.46 24.82
N VAL A 481 -11.74 -16.44 25.38
CA VAL A 481 -11.90 -16.45 26.84
C VAL A 481 -11.84 -17.90 27.30
N LEU A 482 -10.70 -18.30 27.86
CA LEU A 482 -10.55 -19.61 28.50
C LEU A 482 -11.46 -19.65 29.73
N LYS A 483 -12.57 -20.41 29.65
CA LYS A 483 -13.35 -20.76 30.83
C LYS A 483 -12.46 -21.63 31.72
N LYS A 484 -12.04 -21.10 32.87
CA LYS A 484 -11.45 -21.89 33.95
C LYS A 484 -12.54 -22.83 34.47
N ILE A 485 -12.55 -24.07 33.96
CA ILE A 485 -13.32 -25.16 34.56
C ILE A 485 -12.67 -25.39 35.94
N PRO A 486 -13.41 -25.27 37.06
CA PRO A 486 -12.86 -25.64 38.35
C PRO A 486 -12.55 -27.14 38.31
N LEU A 487 -11.32 -27.50 38.65
CA LEU A 487 -10.98 -28.87 38.97
C LEU A 487 -11.82 -29.26 40.21
N LYS A 488 -12.56 -30.36 40.09
CA LYS A 488 -13.27 -31.00 41.20
C LYS A 488 -12.34 -32.00 41.88
#